data_AF-A8T8J9-F1
#
_entry.id   AF-A8T8J9-F1
#
_cell.length_a   1.000
_cell.length_b   1.000
_cell.length_c   1.000
_cell.angle_alpha   90.00
_cell.angle_beta   90.00
_cell.angle_gamma   90.00
#
_symmetry.space_group_name_H-M   'P 1'
#
loop_
_entity.id
_entity.type
_entity.pdbx_description
1 polymer ?
#
loop_
_entity_poly.entity_id
_entity_poly.type
_entity_poly.pdbx_seq_one_letter_code
_entity_poly.pdbx_strand_id
1 'polypeptide(L)'
;MQLPSSLISAADAAVHNAEQAGYFQQWPSEIADQFHFVSGLSSFITEAIHRDERLAQDLPIMLAESSRHQTYRARLAALLAECQDEMAGHRALRQFRNREMVYIAWKDFTYAWTLEASLSHLSQLAEAMIVETYQWQYQICCREWGTPTNAEGKAQPMLIIGMGKLGGGELNFSSDIDLIFTYPENGETQGARRSIANAQFFTRLGQRIIKALDQHTFDGFCYRVDMRLRPFGESGPLVMSYAALEDYYQEQGRDWERYAMIKARVMGSEMYPQYQALRQMLRPFVFRRYIDFSAIQSLRRMKSMISSEVRRRGLSNNIKLGAGGIREIEFIAQVFQLIRGGREPSLRGRGLLETLSAIGELGQLTQPE
;
A
#
# COMPACT_ATOMS: atom_id res chain seq x y z
N MET A 1 -6.38 -0.49 31.38
CA MET A 1 -5.72 -1.48 30.50
C MET A 1 -4.59 -2.13 31.29
N GLN A 2 -4.40 -3.45 31.23
CA GLN A 2 -3.35 -4.14 32.01
C GLN A 2 -2.28 -4.72 31.09
N LEU A 3 -1.01 -4.41 31.38
CA LEU A 3 0.13 -4.98 30.68
C LEU A 3 0.49 -6.37 31.24
N PRO A 4 0.94 -7.32 30.39
CA PRO A 4 1.65 -8.51 30.87
C PRO A 4 2.84 -8.11 31.75
N SER A 5 3.08 -8.88 32.82
CA SER A 5 4.16 -8.58 33.78
C SER A 5 5.54 -8.46 33.13
N SER A 6 5.79 -9.21 32.05
CA SER A 6 7.01 -9.16 31.26
C SER A 6 7.25 -7.82 30.55
N LEU A 7 6.23 -7.00 30.35
CA LEU A 7 6.31 -5.72 29.63
C LEU A 7 6.32 -4.50 30.54
N ILE A 8 6.02 -4.67 31.84
CA ILE A 8 5.94 -3.57 32.81
C ILE A 8 7.27 -2.81 32.90
N SER A 9 8.39 -3.52 33.03
CA SER A 9 9.71 -2.88 33.13
C SER A 9 10.08 -2.04 31.90
N ALA A 10 9.62 -2.44 30.70
CA ALA A 10 9.85 -1.69 29.48
C ALA A 10 8.98 -0.41 29.44
N ALA A 11 7.72 -0.52 29.86
CA ALA A 11 6.82 0.63 30.01
C ALA A 11 7.36 1.65 31.02
N ASP A 12 7.77 1.19 32.21
CA ASP A 12 8.30 2.05 33.27
C ASP A 12 9.54 2.83 32.81
N ALA A 13 10.45 2.15 32.09
CA ALA A 13 11.63 2.80 31.51
C ALA A 13 11.26 3.85 30.45
N ALA A 14 10.27 3.56 29.60
CA ALA A 14 9.81 4.51 28.59
C ALA A 14 9.13 5.75 29.21
N VAL A 15 8.32 5.55 30.25
CA VAL A 15 7.68 6.62 31.03
C VAL A 15 8.74 7.50 31.69
N HIS A 16 9.74 6.89 32.35
CA HIS A 16 10.82 7.65 32.96
C HIS A 16 11.61 8.50 31.94
N ASN A 17 11.90 7.95 30.76
CA ASN A 17 12.57 8.72 29.71
C ASN A 17 11.70 9.88 29.19
N ALA A 18 10.39 9.67 29.05
CA ALA A 18 9.45 10.71 28.64
C ALA A 18 9.29 11.81 29.70
N GLU A 19 9.35 11.47 31.00
CA GLU A 19 9.39 12.43 32.11
C GLU A 19 10.64 13.29 32.06
N GLN A 20 11.81 12.68 31.88
CA GLN A 20 13.08 13.41 31.78
C GLN A 20 13.11 14.36 30.59
N ALA A 21 12.50 13.96 29.46
CA ALA A 21 12.37 14.80 28.28
C ALA A 21 11.27 15.89 28.41
N GLY A 22 10.49 15.88 29.49
CA GLY A 22 9.50 16.90 29.81
C GLY A 22 8.18 16.79 29.03
N TYR A 23 7.93 15.68 28.32
CA TYR A 23 6.76 15.55 27.43
C TYR A 23 5.44 15.54 28.20
N PHE A 24 5.37 14.85 29.36
CA PHE A 24 4.13 14.70 30.11
C PHE A 24 3.61 15.98 30.75
N GLN A 25 4.44 17.01 30.93
CA GLN A 25 3.98 18.28 31.51
C GLN A 25 2.91 18.95 30.65
N GLN A 26 2.88 18.63 29.35
CA GLN A 26 1.96 19.20 28.37
C GLN A 26 0.83 18.23 28.00
N TRP A 27 0.86 16.99 28.50
CA TRP A 27 -0.10 15.95 28.12
C TRP A 27 -1.26 15.90 29.12
N PRO A 28 -2.50 15.69 28.65
CA PRO A 28 -3.60 15.32 29.53
C PRO A 28 -3.28 14.04 30.29
N SER A 29 -3.73 13.93 31.55
CA SER A 29 -3.45 12.75 32.40
C SER A 29 -3.89 11.44 31.76
N GLU A 30 -5.02 11.43 31.05
CA GLU A 30 -5.51 10.27 30.30
C GLU A 30 -4.50 9.77 29.25
N ILE A 31 -3.86 10.68 28.50
CA ILE A 31 -2.87 10.32 27.49
C ILE A 31 -1.57 9.83 28.14
N ALA A 32 -1.17 10.43 29.26
CA ALA A 32 -0.02 9.96 30.03
C ALA A 32 -0.25 8.54 30.59
N ASP A 33 -1.45 8.24 31.11
CA ASP A 33 -1.82 6.90 31.59
C ASP A 33 -1.85 5.88 30.44
N GLN A 34 -2.39 6.28 29.28
CA GLN A 34 -2.37 5.44 28.08
C GLN A 34 -0.94 5.19 27.59
N PHE A 35 -0.03 6.17 27.72
CA PHE A 35 1.35 6.05 27.28
C PHE A 35 2.08 4.90 27.98
N HIS A 36 1.88 4.71 29.28
CA HIS A 36 2.43 3.57 30.01
C HIS A 36 2.04 2.25 29.33
N PHE A 37 0.75 2.08 29.03
CA PHE A 37 0.26 0.89 28.36
C PHE A 37 0.84 0.72 26.94
N VAL A 38 0.76 1.73 26.07
CA VAL A 38 1.21 1.57 24.68
C VAL A 38 2.73 1.46 24.53
N SER A 39 3.50 2.11 25.41
CA SER A 39 4.95 2.06 25.39
C SER A 39 5.50 0.69 25.78
N GLY A 40 4.81 -0.03 26.67
CA GLY A 40 5.11 -1.44 26.98
C GLY A 40 4.84 -2.39 25.80
N LEU A 41 3.88 -2.06 24.93
CA LEU A 41 3.51 -2.88 23.76
C LEU A 41 4.35 -2.59 22.52
N SER A 42 4.93 -1.39 22.40
CA SER A 42 5.55 -0.94 21.16
C SER A 42 6.76 -0.04 21.37
N SER A 43 7.96 -0.60 21.11
CA SER A 43 9.19 0.19 21.01
C SER A 43 9.16 1.18 19.85
N PHE A 44 8.39 0.91 18.79
CA PHE A 44 8.23 1.84 17.68
C PHE A 44 7.63 3.17 18.14
N ILE A 45 6.59 3.15 18.98
CA ILE A 45 5.94 4.37 19.49
C ILE A 45 6.94 5.18 20.31
N THR A 46 7.67 4.54 21.23
CA THR A 46 8.63 5.22 22.11
C THR A 46 9.80 5.81 21.32
N GLU A 47 10.37 5.04 20.39
CA GLU A 47 11.45 5.51 19.52
C GLU A 47 11.01 6.66 18.61
N ALA A 48 9.80 6.60 18.05
CA ALA A 48 9.28 7.65 17.17
C ALA A 48 9.05 8.96 17.93
N ILE A 49 8.45 8.91 19.12
CA ILE A 49 8.23 10.09 19.97
C ILE A 49 9.57 10.71 20.40
N HIS A 50 10.54 9.88 20.78
CA HIS A 50 11.84 10.37 21.20
C HIS A 50 12.64 11.05 20.07
N ARG A 51 12.49 10.58 18.82
CA ARG A 51 13.20 11.13 17.66
C ARG A 51 12.52 12.36 17.05
N ASP A 52 11.27 12.62 17.38
CA ASP A 52 10.45 13.66 16.76
C ASP A 52 9.75 14.50 17.83
N GLU A 53 10.42 15.56 18.27
CA GLU A 53 9.90 16.47 19.30
C GLU A 53 8.53 17.06 18.93
N ARG A 54 8.29 17.29 17.62
CA ARG A 54 7.00 17.78 17.15
C ARG A 54 5.92 16.73 17.30
N LEU A 55 6.22 15.45 17.07
CA LEU A 55 5.29 14.37 17.39
C LEU A 55 4.99 14.37 18.90
N ALA A 56 6.00 14.46 19.76
CA ALA A 56 5.80 14.47 21.20
C ALA A 56 4.86 15.61 21.66
N GLN A 57 4.98 16.80 21.05
CA GLN A 57 4.14 17.96 21.35
C GLN A 57 2.72 17.84 20.76
N ASP A 58 2.61 17.45 19.49
CA ASP A 58 1.34 17.43 18.76
C ASP A 58 0.49 16.19 19.09
N LEU A 59 1.07 15.13 19.70
CA LEU A 59 0.40 13.83 19.88
C LEU A 59 -0.95 13.91 20.60
N PRO A 60 -1.12 14.65 21.71
CA PRO A 60 -2.44 14.77 22.35
C PRO A 60 -3.50 15.37 21.43
N ILE A 61 -3.13 16.36 20.62
CA ILE A 61 -4.03 17.00 19.64
C ILE A 61 -4.36 15.99 18.53
N MET A 62 -3.36 15.27 18.03
CA MET A 62 -3.56 14.22 17.04
C MET A 62 -4.51 13.13 17.55
N LEU A 63 -4.34 12.67 18.79
CA LEU A 63 -5.16 11.62 19.41
C LEU A 63 -6.59 12.07 19.73
N ALA A 64 -6.82 13.37 19.94
CA ALA A 64 -8.16 13.93 20.11
C ALA A 64 -9.02 13.83 18.84
N GLU A 65 -8.39 13.79 17.66
CA GLU A 65 -9.11 13.57 16.40
C GLU A 65 -9.58 12.11 16.28
N SER A 66 -10.86 11.92 15.95
CA SER A 66 -11.47 10.60 15.76
C SER A 66 -10.97 9.89 14.49
N SER A 67 -10.62 10.67 13.47
CA SER A 67 -10.08 10.20 12.20
C SER A 67 -9.27 11.30 11.53
N ARG A 68 -8.16 10.89 10.90
CA ARG A 68 -7.19 11.73 10.21
C ARG A 68 -7.01 11.42 8.73
N HIS A 69 -7.61 10.35 8.22
CA HIS A 69 -7.27 9.81 6.89
C HIS A 69 -7.69 10.72 5.74
N GLN A 70 -8.80 11.45 5.90
CA GLN A 70 -9.35 12.34 4.88
C GLN A 70 -8.39 13.47 4.51
N THR A 71 -7.52 13.87 5.43
CA THR A 71 -6.57 14.98 5.24
C THR A 71 -5.13 14.53 4.98
N TYR A 72 -4.85 13.21 4.91
CA TYR A 72 -3.48 12.71 4.68
C TYR A 72 -2.84 13.29 3.42
N ARG A 73 -3.58 13.25 2.30
CA ARG A 73 -3.14 13.81 1.01
C ARG A 73 -2.80 15.31 1.13
N ALA A 74 -3.75 16.11 1.62
CA ALA A 74 -3.59 17.55 1.71
C ALA A 74 -2.47 17.97 2.66
N ARG A 75 -2.35 17.35 3.85
CA ARG A 75 -1.30 17.65 4.83
C ARG A 75 0.08 17.26 4.32
N LEU A 76 0.20 16.11 3.65
CA LEU A 76 1.47 15.68 3.08
C LEU A 76 1.88 16.56 1.89
N ALA A 77 0.94 16.90 1.00
CA ALA A 77 1.21 17.80 -0.13
C ALA A 77 1.73 19.16 0.34
N ALA A 78 1.09 19.76 1.37
CA ALA A 78 1.52 21.03 1.95
C ALA A 78 2.94 20.93 2.53
N LEU A 79 3.23 19.85 3.27
CA LEU A 79 4.56 19.62 3.84
C LEU A 79 5.64 19.48 2.76
N LEU A 80 5.35 18.75 1.68
CA LEU A 80 6.31 18.55 0.57
C LEU A 80 6.53 19.84 -0.24
N ALA A 81 5.52 20.71 -0.35
CA ALA A 81 5.64 21.99 -1.04
C ALA A 81 6.57 22.98 -0.32
N GLU A 82 6.71 22.86 1.01
CA GLU A 82 7.63 23.67 1.82
C GLU A 82 9.08 23.17 1.79
N CYS A 83 9.32 21.97 1.25
CA CYS A 83 10.65 21.38 1.23
C CYS A 83 11.55 22.07 0.18
N GLN A 84 12.69 22.58 0.64
CA GLN A 84 13.65 23.34 -0.19
C GLN A 84 14.44 22.45 -1.15
N ASP A 85 14.64 21.18 -0.79
CA ASP A 85 15.37 20.19 -1.58
C ASP A 85 14.82 18.77 -1.38
N GLU A 86 15.38 17.82 -2.13
CA GLU A 86 14.97 16.41 -2.05
C GLU A 86 15.30 15.74 -0.72
N MET A 87 16.38 16.14 -0.05
CA MET A 87 16.77 15.57 1.22
C MET A 87 15.77 15.96 2.31
N ALA A 88 15.36 17.23 2.34
CA ALA A 88 14.29 17.73 3.19
C ALA A 88 12.96 17.01 2.89
N GLY A 89 12.61 16.81 1.62
CA GLY A 89 11.42 16.06 1.21
C GLY A 89 11.45 14.60 1.67
N HIS A 90 12.58 13.91 1.53
CA HIS A 90 12.74 12.53 2.01
C HIS A 90 12.61 12.42 3.53
N ARG A 91 13.14 13.39 4.28
CA ARG A 91 12.99 13.45 5.74
C ARG A 91 11.52 13.69 6.13
N ALA A 92 10.87 14.66 5.48
CA ALA A 92 9.47 14.99 5.69
C ALA A 92 8.53 13.79 5.48
N LEU A 93 8.77 12.99 4.42
CA LEU A 93 8.03 11.76 4.16
C LEU A 93 8.11 10.77 5.34
N ARG A 94 9.31 10.53 5.86
CA ARG A 94 9.52 9.57 6.96
C ARG A 94 8.89 10.06 8.26
N GLN A 95 9.05 11.33 8.58
CA GLN A 95 8.43 11.95 9.75
C GLN A 95 6.90 11.88 9.66
N PHE A 96 6.32 12.27 8.52
CA PHE A 96 4.87 12.19 8.31
C PHE A 96 4.35 10.76 8.49
N ARG A 97 4.99 9.78 7.82
CA ARG A 97 4.62 8.37 7.95
C ARG A 97 4.71 7.92 9.41
N ASN A 98 5.80 8.20 10.11
CA ASN A 98 5.98 7.75 11.49
C ASN A 98 4.96 8.37 12.44
N ARG A 99 4.69 9.68 12.32
CA ARG A 99 3.65 10.38 13.10
C ARG A 99 2.28 9.73 12.94
N GLU A 100 1.85 9.51 11.70
CA GLU A 100 0.54 8.91 11.44
C GLU A 100 0.51 7.42 11.83
N MET A 101 1.62 6.68 11.69
CA MET A 101 1.73 5.31 12.17
C MET A 101 1.64 5.21 13.70
N VAL A 102 2.20 6.17 14.45
CA VAL A 102 2.04 6.26 15.90
C VAL A 102 0.58 6.49 16.26
N TYR A 103 -0.10 7.44 15.60
CA TYR A 103 -1.53 7.68 15.79
C TYR A 103 -2.37 6.41 15.56
N ILE A 104 -2.12 5.71 14.44
CA ILE A 104 -2.85 4.48 14.09
C ILE A 104 -2.57 3.38 15.12
N ALA A 105 -1.29 3.12 15.44
CA ALA A 105 -0.92 2.09 16.43
C ALA A 105 -1.51 2.37 17.80
N TRP A 106 -1.53 3.64 18.21
CA TRP A 106 -2.10 4.04 19.49
C TRP A 106 -3.61 3.77 19.55
N LYS A 107 -4.37 4.17 18.52
CA LYS A 107 -5.82 3.91 18.43
C LYS A 107 -6.13 2.41 18.39
N ASP A 108 -5.29 1.62 17.75
CA ASP A 108 -5.42 0.16 17.67
C ASP A 108 -5.16 -0.49 19.05
N PHE A 109 -4.04 -0.16 19.71
CA PHE A 109 -3.69 -0.73 21.01
C PHE A 109 -4.67 -0.35 22.12
N THR A 110 -5.23 0.86 22.11
CA THR A 110 -6.21 1.30 23.10
C THR A 110 -7.63 0.84 22.80
N TYR A 111 -7.83 0.01 21.77
CA TYR A 111 -9.13 -0.47 21.31
C TYR A 111 -10.12 0.66 20.97
N ALA A 112 -9.60 1.84 20.63
CA ALA A 112 -10.42 2.96 20.20
C ALA A 112 -10.99 2.77 18.78
N TRP A 113 -10.41 1.87 18.01
CA TRP A 113 -10.81 1.51 16.66
C TRP A 113 -11.08 0.01 16.50
N THR A 114 -11.95 -0.32 15.54
CA THR A 114 -12.07 -1.69 15.04
C THR A 114 -10.90 -2.03 14.12
N LEU A 115 -10.68 -3.31 13.85
CA LEU A 115 -9.65 -3.77 12.92
C LEU A 115 -9.82 -3.13 11.52
N GLU A 116 -11.06 -3.01 11.04
CA GLU A 116 -11.37 -2.42 9.73
C GLU A 116 -10.98 -0.94 9.67
N ALA A 117 -11.20 -0.19 10.76
CA ALA A 117 -10.77 1.20 10.85
C ALA A 117 -9.24 1.31 10.80
N SER A 118 -8.51 0.45 11.55
CA SER A 118 -7.05 0.39 11.50
C SER A 118 -6.52 0.04 10.10
N LEU A 119 -7.05 -1.00 9.46
CA LEU A 119 -6.67 -1.42 8.09
C LEU A 119 -6.95 -0.33 7.05
N SER A 120 -8.10 0.33 7.17
CA SER A 120 -8.47 1.46 6.30
C SER A 120 -7.47 2.60 6.43
N HIS A 121 -7.13 2.99 7.66
CA HIS A 121 -6.14 4.04 7.92
C HIS A 121 -4.75 3.70 7.39
N LEU A 122 -4.27 2.47 7.60
CA LEU A 122 -2.98 2.01 7.09
C LEU A 122 -2.93 2.07 5.56
N SER A 123 -4.01 1.65 4.90
CA SER A 123 -4.12 1.64 3.44
C SER A 123 -4.19 3.06 2.87
N GLN A 124 -4.97 3.94 3.50
CA GLN A 124 -5.10 5.33 3.09
C GLN A 124 -3.82 6.14 3.33
N LEU A 125 -3.08 5.86 4.40
CA LEU A 125 -1.76 6.44 4.63
C LEU A 125 -0.79 6.02 3.53
N ALA A 126 -0.71 4.72 3.21
CA ALA A 126 0.16 4.23 2.15
C ALA A 126 -0.17 4.85 0.79
N GLU A 127 -1.46 4.94 0.45
CA GLU A 127 -1.91 5.60 -0.78
C GLU A 127 -1.53 7.09 -0.79
N ALA A 128 -1.70 7.81 0.31
CA ALA A 128 -1.31 9.20 0.39
C ALA A 128 0.20 9.41 0.22
N MET A 129 0.99 8.56 0.88
CA MET A 129 2.44 8.56 0.74
C MET A 129 2.88 8.30 -0.70
N ILE A 130 2.27 7.33 -1.39
CA ILE A 130 2.59 7.00 -2.79
C ILE A 130 2.23 8.17 -3.71
N VAL A 131 1.00 8.67 -3.60
CA VAL A 131 0.50 9.64 -4.57
C VAL A 131 1.18 11.00 -4.41
N GLU A 132 1.33 11.49 -3.19
CA GLU A 132 1.97 12.80 -2.99
C GLU A 132 3.48 12.76 -3.25
N THR A 133 4.15 11.63 -3.00
CA THR A 133 5.54 11.43 -3.45
C THR A 133 5.62 11.47 -4.97
N TYR A 134 4.68 10.82 -5.68
CA TYR A 134 4.61 10.87 -7.13
C TYR A 134 4.40 12.30 -7.64
N GLN A 135 3.43 13.05 -7.10
CA GLN A 135 3.16 14.42 -7.53
C GLN A 135 4.37 15.33 -7.35
N TRP A 136 4.99 15.26 -6.17
CA TRP A 136 6.19 16.03 -5.86
C TRP A 136 7.36 15.69 -6.79
N GLN A 137 7.67 14.41 -6.96
CA GLN A 137 8.77 13.96 -7.83
C GLN A 137 8.49 14.20 -9.31
N TYR A 138 7.23 14.08 -9.76
CA TYR A 138 6.85 14.37 -11.14
C TYR A 138 7.10 15.83 -11.49
N GLN A 139 6.74 16.76 -10.60
CA GLN A 139 7.00 18.19 -10.80
C GLN A 139 8.50 18.51 -10.89
N ILE A 140 9.32 17.88 -10.03
CA ILE A 140 10.78 18.05 -10.08
C ILE A 140 11.34 17.51 -11.41
N CYS A 141 10.98 16.29 -11.79
CA CYS A 141 11.41 15.68 -13.04
C CYS A 141 10.98 16.48 -14.27
N CYS A 142 9.78 17.07 -14.27
CA CYS A 142 9.32 17.92 -15.38
C CYS A 142 10.17 19.18 -15.52
N ARG A 143 10.60 19.80 -14.41
CA ARG A 143 11.52 20.96 -14.46
C ARG A 143 12.90 20.57 -14.99
N GLU A 144 13.39 19.37 -14.64
CA GLU A 144 14.71 18.90 -15.04
C GLU A 144 14.78 18.40 -16.50
N TRP A 145 13.77 17.63 -16.92
CA TRP A 145 13.80 16.85 -18.17
C TRP A 145 12.68 17.21 -19.16
N GLY A 146 11.82 18.17 -18.81
CA GLY A 146 10.64 18.52 -19.58
C GLY A 146 9.44 17.62 -19.24
N THR A 147 8.26 18.03 -19.67
CA THR A 147 7.00 17.32 -19.42
C THR A 147 6.82 16.21 -20.46
N PRO A 148 6.60 14.94 -20.08
CA PRO A 148 6.32 13.86 -21.03
C PRO A 148 5.00 14.11 -21.76
N THR A 149 5.03 14.04 -23.10
CA THR A 149 3.86 14.27 -23.95
C THR A 149 3.67 13.16 -24.97
N ASN A 150 2.46 13.00 -25.49
CA ASN A 150 2.21 12.15 -26.66
C ASN A 150 2.47 12.93 -27.98
N ALA A 151 2.14 12.32 -29.13
CA ALA A 151 2.35 12.92 -30.44
C ALA A 151 1.58 14.25 -30.64
N GLU A 152 0.43 14.43 -29.98
CA GLU A 152 -0.36 15.66 -30.03
C GLU A 152 0.11 16.72 -29.02
N GLY A 153 1.22 16.48 -28.30
CA GLY A 153 1.72 17.38 -27.26
C GLY A 153 0.93 17.36 -25.96
N LYS A 154 0.02 16.40 -25.78
CA LYS A 154 -0.76 16.24 -24.54
C LYS A 154 0.08 15.56 -23.47
N ALA A 155 0.14 16.18 -22.29
CA ALA A 155 0.87 15.65 -21.15
C ALA A 155 0.41 14.24 -20.75
N GLN A 156 1.37 13.38 -20.48
CA GLN A 156 1.14 11.98 -20.11
C GLN A 156 1.43 11.79 -18.62
N PRO A 157 0.49 11.25 -17.82
CA PRO A 157 0.74 10.89 -16.44
C PRO A 157 1.39 9.51 -16.32
N MET A 158 2.03 9.24 -15.18
CA MET A 158 2.30 7.87 -14.75
C MET A 158 1.16 7.39 -13.86
N LEU A 159 0.65 6.20 -14.11
CA LEU A 159 -0.29 5.53 -13.24
C LEU A 159 0.47 4.51 -12.38
N ILE A 160 0.11 4.47 -11.10
CA ILE A 160 0.65 3.55 -10.12
C ILE A 160 -0.46 2.58 -9.72
N ILE A 161 -0.27 1.30 -9.99
CA ILE A 161 -1.19 0.24 -9.61
C ILE A 161 -0.68 -0.39 -8.31
N GLY A 162 -1.45 -0.22 -7.23
CA GLY A 162 -1.24 -0.96 -5.98
C GLY A 162 -1.82 -2.37 -6.09
N MET A 163 -1.03 -3.34 -5.65
CA MET A 163 -1.32 -4.77 -5.73
C MET A 163 -1.56 -5.36 -4.34
N GLY A 164 -1.99 -6.62 -4.28
CA GLY A 164 -2.12 -7.36 -3.03
C GLY A 164 -2.96 -6.64 -1.97
N LYS A 165 -2.43 -6.53 -0.75
CA LYS A 165 -3.12 -5.89 0.38
C LYS A 165 -3.34 -4.38 0.18
N LEU A 166 -2.40 -3.68 -0.45
CA LEU A 166 -2.54 -2.27 -0.78
C LEU A 166 -3.71 -2.05 -1.75
N GLY A 167 -3.77 -2.86 -2.82
CA GLY A 167 -4.82 -2.78 -3.82
C GLY A 167 -6.21 -3.18 -3.27
N GLY A 168 -6.23 -4.12 -2.31
CA GLY A 168 -7.42 -4.53 -1.57
C GLY A 168 -7.92 -3.54 -0.51
N GLY A 169 -7.09 -2.57 -0.09
CA GLY A 169 -7.42 -1.68 1.03
C GLY A 169 -7.28 -2.35 2.41
N GLU A 170 -6.40 -3.34 2.52
CA GLU A 170 -6.27 -4.24 3.66
C GLU A 170 -4.81 -4.32 4.14
N LEU A 171 -4.12 -3.19 4.13
CA LEU A 171 -2.70 -3.10 4.48
C LEU A 171 -2.47 -3.26 5.99
N ASN A 172 -1.50 -4.10 6.38
CA ASN A 172 -1.09 -4.29 7.77
C ASN A 172 0.15 -3.44 8.11
N PHE A 173 0.42 -3.20 9.40
CA PHE A 173 1.52 -2.35 9.92
C PHE A 173 2.91 -2.59 9.31
N SER A 174 3.25 -3.83 8.96
CA SER A 174 4.56 -4.22 8.40
C SER A 174 4.44 -4.77 6.97
N SER A 175 3.43 -4.35 6.21
CA SER A 175 3.28 -4.76 4.82
C SER A 175 4.24 -4.01 3.90
N ASP A 176 4.73 -4.71 2.90
CA ASP A 176 5.36 -4.09 1.74
C ASP A 176 4.27 -3.48 0.86
N ILE A 177 4.63 -2.48 0.06
CA ILE A 177 3.75 -1.93 -0.97
C ILE A 177 4.13 -2.53 -2.32
N ASP A 178 3.29 -3.45 -2.79
CA ASP A 178 3.43 -4.07 -4.10
C ASP A 178 2.90 -3.12 -5.19
N LEU A 179 3.76 -2.66 -6.11
CA LEU A 179 3.42 -1.65 -7.11
C LEU A 179 3.74 -2.10 -8.55
N ILE A 180 2.96 -1.60 -9.51
CA ILE A 180 3.25 -1.65 -10.94
C ILE A 180 3.10 -0.25 -11.51
N PHE A 181 4.07 0.21 -12.30
CA PHE A 181 4.02 1.50 -12.98
C PHE A 181 3.66 1.34 -14.45
N THR A 182 2.81 2.23 -14.95
CA THR A 182 2.45 2.29 -16.37
C THR A 182 2.15 3.71 -16.81
N TYR A 183 2.16 3.98 -18.12
CA TYR A 183 1.77 5.26 -18.69
C TYR A 183 0.98 5.05 -19.99
N PRO A 184 0.12 6.00 -20.41
CA PRO A 184 -0.80 5.75 -21.52
C PRO A 184 -0.09 5.63 -22.87
N GLU A 185 0.68 6.65 -23.27
CA GLU A 185 1.20 6.74 -24.63
C GLU A 185 2.71 6.99 -24.68
N ASN A 186 3.35 6.41 -25.69
CA ASN A 186 4.72 6.75 -26.04
C ASN A 186 4.81 8.17 -26.61
N GLY A 187 6.01 8.73 -26.57
CA GLY A 187 6.29 10.09 -27.00
C GLY A 187 7.57 10.58 -26.34
N GLU A 188 7.75 11.89 -26.30
CA GLU A 188 8.95 12.52 -25.79
C GLU A 188 8.61 13.72 -24.89
N THR A 189 9.58 14.13 -24.07
CA THR A 189 9.43 15.28 -23.20
C THR A 189 9.54 16.61 -23.96
N GLN A 190 8.76 17.60 -23.54
CA GLN A 190 8.78 18.96 -24.07
C GLN A 190 9.07 19.99 -22.98
N GLY A 191 9.66 21.13 -23.36
CA GLY A 191 9.92 22.25 -22.44
C GLY A 191 11.29 22.25 -21.74
N ALA A 192 12.17 21.30 -22.05
CA ALA A 192 13.57 21.29 -21.60
C ALA A 192 14.55 21.35 -22.77
N ARG A 193 15.82 21.70 -22.50
CA ARG A 193 16.88 21.84 -23.52
C ARG A 193 17.12 20.54 -24.31
N ARG A 194 16.95 19.38 -23.67
CA ARG A 194 17.10 18.06 -24.29
C ARG A 194 15.83 17.25 -24.06
N SER A 195 15.22 16.83 -25.16
CA SER A 195 14.09 15.90 -25.11
C SER A 195 14.56 14.48 -24.81
N ILE A 196 13.77 13.73 -24.05
CA ILE A 196 13.96 12.30 -23.77
C ILE A 196 12.66 11.54 -23.99
N ALA A 197 12.76 10.27 -24.35
CA ALA A 197 11.60 9.41 -24.53
C ALA A 197 10.81 9.23 -23.22
N ASN A 198 9.48 9.12 -23.31
CA ASN A 198 8.59 8.93 -22.17
C ASN A 198 8.98 7.70 -21.33
N ALA A 199 9.35 6.58 -21.98
CA ALA A 199 9.83 5.38 -21.29
C ALA A 199 11.04 5.67 -20.38
N GLN A 200 11.98 6.51 -20.86
CA GLN A 200 13.15 6.92 -20.08
C GLN A 200 12.77 7.87 -18.94
N PHE A 201 11.90 8.86 -19.21
CA PHE A 201 11.39 9.79 -18.19
C PHE A 201 10.71 9.03 -17.04
N PHE A 202 9.75 8.17 -17.36
CA PHE A 202 8.98 7.44 -16.35
C PHE A 202 9.80 6.38 -15.62
N THR A 203 10.80 5.77 -16.28
CA THR A 203 11.74 4.86 -15.59
C THR A 203 12.51 5.61 -14.51
N ARG A 204 13.06 6.79 -14.83
CA ARG A 204 13.80 7.60 -13.86
C ARG A 204 12.89 8.14 -12.76
N LEU A 205 11.68 8.58 -13.09
CA LEU A 205 10.68 8.99 -12.10
C LEU A 205 10.32 7.85 -11.15
N GLY A 206 10.06 6.66 -11.67
CA GLY A 206 9.77 5.47 -10.87
C GLY A 206 10.91 5.13 -9.91
N GLN A 207 12.16 5.21 -10.36
CA GLN A 207 13.34 5.03 -9.51
C GLN A 207 13.43 6.06 -8.37
N ARG A 208 13.10 7.33 -8.65
CA ARG A 208 13.09 8.39 -7.63
C ARG A 208 11.99 8.17 -6.59
N ILE A 209 10.80 7.75 -7.00
CA ILE A 209 9.70 7.43 -6.07
C ILE A 209 10.06 6.24 -5.19
N ILE A 210 10.60 5.17 -5.77
CA ILE A 210 11.07 4.00 -5.01
C ILE A 210 12.12 4.42 -3.99
N LYS A 211 13.11 5.20 -4.40
CA LYS A 211 14.15 5.71 -3.50
C LYS A 211 13.57 6.56 -2.36
N ALA A 212 12.64 7.46 -2.66
CA ALA A 212 12.02 8.33 -1.67
C ALA A 212 11.28 7.53 -0.58
N LEU A 213 10.57 6.47 -0.97
CA LEU A 213 9.74 5.64 -0.08
C LEU A 213 10.54 4.55 0.66
N ASP A 214 11.48 3.88 -0.03
CA ASP A 214 12.12 2.65 0.45
C ASP A 214 13.49 2.87 1.09
N GLN A 215 14.25 3.89 0.66
CA GLN A 215 15.63 4.06 1.12
C GLN A 215 15.72 4.14 2.66
N HIS A 216 16.59 3.37 3.28
CA HIS A 216 16.83 3.51 4.72
C HIS A 216 17.72 4.73 4.98
N THR A 217 17.25 5.64 5.83
CA THR A 217 17.99 6.81 6.33
C THR A 217 18.04 6.79 7.86
N PHE A 218 18.64 7.81 8.47
CA PHE A 218 18.61 7.98 9.92
C PHE A 218 17.18 8.05 10.48
N ASP A 219 16.26 8.72 9.77
CA ASP A 219 14.84 8.78 10.10
C ASP A 219 14.05 7.49 9.73
N GLY A 220 14.74 6.43 9.28
CA GLY A 220 14.16 5.16 8.88
C GLY A 220 13.76 5.09 7.40
N PHE A 221 12.65 4.43 7.10
CA PHE A 221 12.08 4.28 5.76
C PHE A 221 10.55 4.48 5.82
N CYS A 222 9.90 4.75 4.68
CA CYS A 222 8.44 4.90 4.65
C CYS A 222 7.77 3.53 4.47
N TYR A 223 8.08 2.87 3.35
CA TYR A 223 7.60 1.54 3.00
C TYR A 223 8.62 0.82 2.14
N ARG A 224 8.78 -0.49 2.36
CA ARG A 224 9.48 -1.38 1.43
C ARG A 224 8.65 -1.50 0.16
N VAL A 225 9.24 -1.26 -1.00
CA VAL A 225 8.54 -1.26 -2.29
C VAL A 225 8.84 -2.55 -3.04
N ASP A 226 7.82 -3.31 -3.36
CA ASP A 226 7.95 -4.54 -4.14
C ASP A 226 7.43 -4.34 -5.57
N MET A 227 8.33 -4.45 -6.55
CA MET A 227 8.01 -4.29 -7.97
C MET A 227 7.94 -5.63 -8.73
N ARG A 228 7.98 -6.78 -8.03
CA ARG A 228 8.13 -8.11 -8.66
C ARG A 228 6.89 -8.61 -9.38
N LEU A 229 5.73 -8.03 -9.10
CA LEU A 229 4.46 -8.37 -9.76
C LEU A 229 4.28 -7.70 -11.13
N ARG A 230 5.20 -6.81 -11.53
CA ARG A 230 5.15 -6.19 -12.86
C ARG A 230 5.41 -7.22 -13.97
N PRO A 231 4.96 -6.96 -15.22
CA PRO A 231 5.27 -7.82 -16.37
C PRO A 231 6.75 -8.19 -16.46
N PHE A 232 7.04 -9.45 -16.78
CA PHE A 232 8.39 -10.03 -16.83
C PHE A 232 9.15 -10.02 -15.48
N GLY A 233 8.50 -9.66 -14.36
CA GLY A 233 9.09 -9.67 -13.03
C GLY A 233 10.32 -8.77 -12.91
N GLU A 234 11.32 -9.22 -12.16
CA GLU A 234 12.55 -8.45 -11.91
C GLU A 234 13.36 -8.12 -13.17
N SER A 235 13.27 -8.97 -14.20
CA SER A 235 13.95 -8.78 -15.48
C SER A 235 13.21 -7.83 -16.43
N GLY A 236 11.97 -7.46 -16.10
CA GLY A 236 11.15 -6.57 -16.90
C GLY A 236 11.49 -5.09 -16.75
N PRO A 237 11.06 -4.25 -17.71
CA PRO A 237 11.13 -2.80 -17.56
C PRO A 237 10.38 -2.36 -16.29
N LEU A 238 10.88 -1.31 -15.65
CA LEU A 238 10.27 -0.79 -14.41
C LEU A 238 8.86 -0.22 -14.66
N VAL A 239 8.66 0.32 -15.86
CA VAL A 239 7.41 0.95 -16.31
C VAL A 239 7.14 0.55 -17.76
N MET A 240 5.88 0.34 -18.10
CA MET A 240 5.44 0.00 -19.47
C MET A 240 4.36 0.94 -19.96
N SER A 241 4.34 1.20 -21.28
CA SER A 241 3.19 1.86 -21.91
C SER A 241 1.94 0.96 -21.85
N TYR A 242 0.76 1.54 -22.03
CA TYR A 242 -0.48 0.76 -22.10
C TYR A 242 -0.44 -0.28 -23.21
N ALA A 243 0.05 0.07 -24.40
CA ALA A 243 0.18 -0.86 -25.51
C ALA A 243 1.05 -2.08 -25.13
N ALA A 244 2.24 -1.84 -24.56
CA ALA A 244 3.13 -2.94 -24.16
C ALA A 244 2.55 -3.78 -23.01
N LEU A 245 1.80 -3.15 -22.09
CA LEU A 245 1.13 -3.83 -20.99
C LEU A 245 -0.02 -4.72 -21.50
N GLU A 246 -0.77 -4.22 -22.48
CA GLU A 246 -1.85 -4.94 -23.15
C GLU A 246 -1.31 -6.17 -23.88
N ASP A 247 -0.29 -5.98 -24.73
CA ASP A 247 0.38 -7.07 -25.46
C ASP A 247 0.84 -8.17 -24.50
N TYR A 248 1.49 -7.80 -23.40
CA TYR A 248 1.95 -8.77 -22.39
C TYR A 248 0.81 -9.59 -21.80
N TYR A 249 -0.27 -8.95 -21.32
CA TYR A 249 -1.35 -9.68 -20.67
C TYR A 249 -2.21 -10.49 -21.65
N GLN A 250 -2.30 -10.07 -22.91
CA GLN A 250 -2.99 -10.82 -23.96
C GLN A 250 -2.19 -12.06 -24.38
N GLU A 251 -0.89 -11.93 -24.61
CA GLU A 251 -0.07 -12.99 -25.20
C GLU A 251 0.60 -13.90 -24.16
N GLN A 252 1.07 -13.34 -23.05
CA GLN A 252 1.97 -14.01 -22.10
C GLN A 252 1.39 -14.13 -20.69
N GLY A 253 0.25 -13.47 -20.42
CA GLY A 253 -0.33 -13.39 -19.08
C GLY A 253 -0.74 -14.75 -18.50
N ARG A 254 -0.10 -15.10 -17.37
CA ARG A 254 -0.26 -16.39 -16.68
C ARG A 254 -1.43 -16.37 -15.70
N ASP A 255 -1.95 -17.56 -15.35
CA ASP A 255 -3.10 -17.67 -14.46
C ASP A 255 -2.85 -17.15 -13.04
N TRP A 256 -1.62 -17.22 -12.54
CA TRP A 256 -1.26 -16.62 -11.25
C TRP A 256 -1.23 -15.09 -11.32
N GLU A 257 -0.95 -14.50 -12.49
CA GLU A 257 -1.02 -13.05 -12.69
C GLU A 257 -2.48 -12.60 -12.69
N ARG A 258 -3.40 -13.39 -13.27
CA ARG A 258 -4.85 -13.14 -13.12
C ARG A 258 -5.26 -13.12 -11.65
N TYR A 259 -4.76 -14.07 -10.86
CA TYR A 259 -4.98 -14.10 -9.41
C TYR A 259 -4.48 -12.82 -8.73
N ALA A 260 -3.23 -12.41 -9.00
CA ALA A 260 -2.67 -11.18 -8.41
C ALA A 260 -3.45 -9.91 -8.83
N MET A 261 -3.85 -9.84 -10.10
CA MET A 261 -4.53 -8.69 -10.69
C MET A 261 -5.98 -8.50 -10.20
N ILE A 262 -6.57 -9.46 -9.49
CA ILE A 262 -7.87 -9.24 -8.81
C ILE A 262 -7.79 -8.06 -7.85
N LYS A 263 -6.70 -7.98 -7.08
CA LYS A 263 -6.51 -6.92 -6.08
C LYS A 263 -5.99 -5.63 -6.72
N ALA A 264 -5.64 -5.61 -8.00
CA ALA A 264 -5.05 -4.44 -8.66
C ALA A 264 -5.97 -3.20 -8.60
N ARG A 265 -5.44 -2.10 -8.06
CA ARG A 265 -6.15 -0.81 -7.95
C ARG A 265 -5.20 0.32 -8.32
N VAL A 266 -5.65 1.28 -9.13
CA VAL A 266 -4.87 2.50 -9.39
C VAL A 266 -4.93 3.40 -8.16
N MET A 267 -3.76 3.86 -7.70
CA MET A 267 -3.61 4.79 -6.59
C MET A 267 -3.95 6.21 -7.06
N GLY A 268 -4.74 6.95 -6.26
CA GLY A 268 -5.19 8.31 -6.58
C GLY A 268 -6.05 8.37 -7.84
N SER A 269 -7.05 7.50 -7.93
CA SER A 269 -7.93 7.31 -9.10
C SER A 269 -8.72 8.56 -9.51
N GLU A 270 -8.86 9.55 -8.64
CA GLU A 270 -9.43 10.86 -8.91
C GLU A 270 -8.63 11.68 -9.94
N MET A 271 -7.37 11.30 -10.19
CA MET A 271 -6.44 12.18 -10.90
C MET A 271 -6.52 12.10 -12.43
N TYR A 272 -7.03 11.02 -13.04
CA TYR A 272 -6.79 10.78 -14.48
C TYR A 272 -7.94 10.10 -15.24
N PRO A 273 -8.47 10.72 -16.32
CA PRO A 273 -9.38 10.06 -17.27
C PRO A 273 -8.81 8.75 -17.87
N GLN A 274 -7.47 8.67 -17.96
CA GLN A 274 -6.73 7.52 -18.50
C GLN A 274 -6.88 6.25 -17.64
N TYR A 275 -7.34 6.36 -16.39
CA TYR A 275 -7.65 5.21 -15.55
C TYR A 275 -8.75 4.33 -16.15
N GLN A 276 -9.78 4.93 -16.76
CA GLN A 276 -10.88 4.15 -17.34
C GLN A 276 -10.39 3.27 -18.49
N ALA A 277 -9.50 3.79 -19.33
CA ALA A 277 -8.89 3.01 -20.42
C ALA A 277 -8.10 1.82 -19.89
N LEU A 278 -7.24 2.03 -18.89
CA LEU A 278 -6.48 0.95 -18.25
C LEU A 278 -7.40 -0.11 -17.61
N ARG A 279 -8.45 0.34 -16.92
CA ARG A 279 -9.43 -0.57 -16.30
C ARG A 279 -10.18 -1.40 -17.33
N GLN A 280 -10.55 -0.81 -18.48
CA GLN A 280 -11.20 -1.51 -19.57
C GLN A 280 -10.27 -2.54 -20.21
N MET A 281 -8.99 -2.22 -20.38
CA MET A 281 -7.96 -3.11 -20.91
C MET A 281 -7.69 -4.31 -19.99
N LEU A 282 -7.54 -4.08 -18.67
CA LEU A 282 -7.18 -5.15 -17.73
C LEU A 282 -8.35 -6.06 -17.35
N ARG A 283 -9.60 -5.58 -17.45
CA ARG A 283 -10.78 -6.32 -16.99
C ARG A 283 -10.99 -7.68 -17.70
N PRO A 284 -10.89 -7.79 -19.04
CA PRO A 284 -11.01 -9.07 -19.74
C PRO A 284 -9.93 -10.08 -19.35
N PHE A 285 -8.71 -9.61 -19.02
CA PHE A 285 -7.63 -10.46 -18.56
C PHE A 285 -7.94 -11.11 -17.20
N VAL A 286 -8.44 -10.31 -16.24
CA VAL A 286 -8.74 -10.77 -14.88
C VAL A 286 -10.03 -11.60 -14.82
N PHE A 287 -11.14 -11.09 -15.38
CA PHE A 287 -12.48 -11.66 -15.23
C PHE A 287 -12.98 -12.24 -16.55
N ARG A 288 -12.54 -13.45 -16.86
CA ARG A 288 -12.97 -14.19 -18.06
C ARG A 288 -14.46 -14.52 -18.00
N ARG A 289 -15.18 -14.29 -19.11
CA ARG A 289 -16.61 -14.63 -19.24
C ARG A 289 -16.87 -16.13 -19.38
N TYR A 290 -15.90 -16.84 -19.97
CA TYR A 290 -15.91 -18.27 -20.17
C TYR A 290 -14.74 -18.90 -19.43
N ILE A 291 -15.03 -19.91 -18.61
CA ILE A 291 -14.05 -20.67 -17.85
C ILE A 291 -14.13 -22.10 -18.36
N ASP A 292 -13.00 -22.60 -18.83
CA ASP A 292 -12.83 -23.95 -19.33
C ASP A 292 -12.20 -24.86 -18.25
N PHE A 293 -12.02 -26.14 -18.59
CA PHE A 293 -11.39 -27.08 -17.68
C PHE A 293 -9.93 -26.72 -17.35
N SER A 294 -9.21 -26.10 -18.31
CA SER A 294 -7.80 -25.74 -18.13
C SER A 294 -7.62 -24.67 -17.03
N ALA A 295 -8.52 -23.69 -16.97
CA ALA A 295 -8.56 -22.68 -15.91
C ALA A 295 -8.75 -23.31 -14.52
N ILE A 296 -9.69 -24.26 -14.38
CA ILE A 296 -9.94 -24.96 -13.11
C ILE A 296 -8.71 -25.81 -12.71
N GLN A 297 -8.09 -26.50 -13.67
CA GLN A 297 -6.88 -27.27 -13.41
C GLN A 297 -5.73 -26.36 -12.95
N SER A 298 -5.61 -25.16 -13.50
CA SER A 298 -4.61 -24.18 -13.10
C SER A 298 -4.78 -23.71 -11.65
N LEU A 299 -6.02 -23.44 -11.22
CA LEU A 299 -6.33 -23.11 -9.83
C LEU A 299 -5.99 -24.27 -8.87
N ARG A 300 -6.28 -25.51 -9.27
CA ARG A 300 -5.88 -26.71 -8.49
C ARG A 300 -4.36 -26.83 -8.36
N ARG A 301 -3.60 -26.57 -9.43
CA ARG A 301 -2.14 -26.55 -9.40
C ARG A 301 -1.62 -25.47 -8.44
N MET A 302 -2.20 -24.28 -8.46
CA MET A 302 -1.84 -23.19 -7.55
C MET A 302 -2.11 -23.56 -6.09
N LYS A 303 -3.27 -24.14 -5.79
CA LYS A 303 -3.60 -24.67 -4.44
C LYS A 303 -2.57 -25.70 -3.99
N SER A 304 -2.24 -26.67 -4.84
CA SER A 304 -1.26 -27.71 -4.54
C SER A 304 0.13 -27.12 -4.26
N MET A 305 0.54 -26.10 -5.01
CA MET A 305 1.81 -25.42 -4.80
C MET A 305 1.86 -24.73 -3.43
N ILE A 306 0.79 -24.00 -3.07
CA ILE A 306 0.65 -23.37 -1.75
C ILE A 306 0.77 -24.43 -0.65
N SER A 307 -0.03 -25.49 -0.69
CA SER A 307 0.01 -26.54 0.34
C SER A 307 1.36 -27.26 0.41
N SER A 308 2.04 -27.46 -0.73
CA SER A 308 3.38 -28.05 -0.73
C SER A 308 4.42 -27.15 -0.07
N GLU A 309 4.29 -25.83 -0.23
CA GLU A 309 5.20 -24.85 0.37
C GLU A 309 5.04 -24.81 1.89
N VAL A 310 3.80 -24.87 2.39
CA VAL A 310 3.50 -24.94 3.84
C VAL A 310 4.16 -26.17 4.46
N ARG A 311 4.00 -27.34 3.84
CA ARG A 311 4.61 -28.59 4.31
C ARG A 311 6.14 -28.52 4.26
N ARG A 312 6.70 -28.05 3.15
CA ARG A 312 8.16 -27.95 2.95
C ARG A 312 8.84 -27.11 4.02
N ARG A 313 8.19 -26.01 4.45
CA ARG A 313 8.73 -25.10 5.48
C ARG A 313 8.38 -25.49 6.91
N GLY A 314 7.57 -26.53 7.14
CA GLY A 314 7.16 -26.97 8.48
C GLY A 314 6.42 -25.88 9.28
N LEU A 315 5.61 -25.04 8.62
CA LEU A 315 4.98 -23.88 9.24
C LEU A 315 3.72 -24.28 10.03
N SER A 316 3.87 -24.65 11.31
CA SER A 316 2.75 -25.03 12.19
C SER A 316 2.13 -23.88 12.98
N ASN A 317 2.87 -22.79 13.24
CA ASN A 317 2.42 -21.62 14.01
C ASN A 317 2.60 -20.30 13.24
N ASN A 318 2.27 -20.30 11.94
CA ASN A 318 2.38 -19.10 11.12
C ASN A 318 0.99 -18.60 10.71
N ILE A 319 0.57 -17.45 11.25
CA ILE A 319 -0.76 -16.86 11.01
C ILE A 319 -1.05 -16.64 9.51
N LYS A 320 -0.02 -16.30 8.72
CA LYS A 320 -0.18 -15.99 7.30
C LYS A 320 -0.10 -17.23 6.41
N LEU A 321 0.87 -18.10 6.70
CA LEU A 321 1.32 -19.17 5.79
C LEU A 321 0.99 -20.58 6.27
N GLY A 322 0.62 -20.76 7.54
CA GLY A 322 0.21 -22.06 8.06
C GLY A 322 -1.11 -22.52 7.45
N ALA A 323 -1.44 -23.80 7.64
CA ALA A 323 -2.75 -24.34 7.26
C ALA A 323 -3.86 -23.58 8.01
N GLY A 324 -4.93 -23.20 7.31
CA GLY A 324 -6.00 -22.34 7.82
C GLY A 324 -5.61 -20.86 7.97
N GLY A 325 -4.40 -20.47 7.54
CA GLY A 325 -3.90 -19.10 7.65
C GLY A 325 -4.53 -18.12 6.66
N ILE A 326 -4.19 -16.83 6.81
CA ILE A 326 -4.72 -15.73 6.01
C ILE A 326 -4.61 -16.00 4.50
N ARG A 327 -3.47 -16.54 4.02
CA ARG A 327 -3.26 -16.82 2.60
C ARG A 327 -4.26 -17.83 2.04
N GLU A 328 -4.67 -18.83 2.82
CA GLU A 328 -5.64 -19.82 2.35
C GLU A 328 -7.05 -19.22 2.24
N ILE A 329 -7.43 -18.35 3.17
CA ILE A 329 -8.71 -17.61 3.12
C ILE A 329 -8.74 -16.68 1.90
N GLU A 330 -7.67 -15.91 1.69
CA GLU A 330 -7.50 -15.07 0.50
C GLU A 330 -7.63 -15.90 -0.78
N PHE A 331 -6.97 -17.07 -0.83
CA PHE A 331 -7.02 -17.96 -1.97
C PHE A 331 -8.44 -18.48 -2.27
N ILE A 332 -9.18 -18.88 -1.23
CA ILE A 332 -10.57 -19.36 -1.38
C ILE A 332 -11.46 -18.26 -1.97
N ALA A 333 -11.43 -17.06 -1.39
CA ALA A 333 -12.24 -15.94 -1.87
C ALA A 333 -11.90 -15.61 -3.34
N GLN A 334 -10.63 -15.45 -3.67
CA GLN A 334 -10.17 -15.10 -5.01
C GLN A 334 -10.45 -16.19 -6.06
N VAL A 335 -10.51 -17.47 -5.68
CA VAL A 335 -10.95 -18.55 -6.58
C VAL A 335 -12.38 -18.32 -7.06
N PHE A 336 -13.31 -17.91 -6.18
CA PHE A 336 -14.66 -17.56 -6.60
C PHE A 336 -14.68 -16.36 -7.53
N GLN A 337 -13.85 -15.35 -7.27
CA GLN A 337 -13.73 -14.18 -8.13
C GLN A 337 -13.24 -14.54 -9.53
N LEU A 338 -12.24 -15.42 -9.65
CA LEU A 338 -11.73 -15.87 -10.96
C LEU A 338 -12.73 -16.72 -11.73
N ILE A 339 -13.48 -17.59 -11.05
CA ILE A 339 -14.43 -18.51 -11.70
C ILE A 339 -15.73 -17.79 -12.08
N ARG A 340 -16.24 -16.93 -11.20
CA ARG A 340 -17.59 -16.36 -11.31
C ARG A 340 -17.61 -14.87 -11.60
N GLY A 341 -16.55 -14.12 -11.27
CA GLY A 341 -16.51 -12.65 -11.43
C GLY A 341 -16.68 -12.17 -12.88
N GLY A 342 -16.44 -13.02 -13.88
CA GLY A 342 -16.80 -12.73 -15.27
C GLY A 342 -18.31 -12.53 -15.48
N ARG A 343 -19.14 -13.28 -14.75
CA ARG A 343 -20.62 -13.28 -14.84
C ARG A 343 -21.29 -12.56 -13.69
N GLU A 344 -20.69 -12.57 -12.51
CA GLU A 344 -21.20 -11.97 -11.27
C GLU A 344 -20.42 -10.70 -10.93
N PRO A 345 -20.94 -9.49 -11.21
CA PRO A 345 -20.25 -8.25 -10.91
C PRO A 345 -19.95 -8.03 -9.43
N SER A 346 -20.78 -8.56 -8.52
CA SER A 346 -20.59 -8.47 -7.07
C SER A 346 -19.28 -9.11 -6.58
N LEU A 347 -18.77 -10.11 -7.31
CA LEU A 347 -17.50 -10.77 -7.00
C LEU A 347 -16.27 -10.04 -7.56
N ARG A 348 -16.43 -8.82 -8.09
CA ARG A 348 -15.31 -8.00 -8.58
C ARG A 348 -14.78 -7.02 -7.55
N GLY A 349 -15.34 -7.04 -6.33
CA GLY A 349 -14.82 -6.32 -5.18
C GLY A 349 -13.35 -6.66 -4.93
N ARG A 350 -12.60 -5.73 -4.35
CA ARG A 350 -11.16 -5.97 -4.08
C ARG A 350 -10.91 -6.33 -2.63
N GLY A 351 -11.82 -6.00 -1.71
CA GLY A 351 -11.68 -6.41 -0.30
C GLY A 351 -11.96 -7.90 -0.12
N LEU A 352 -11.22 -8.56 0.76
CA LEU A 352 -11.49 -9.94 1.19
C LEU A 352 -12.85 -10.04 1.87
N LEU A 353 -13.13 -9.17 2.84
CA LEU A 353 -14.40 -9.19 3.57
C LEU A 353 -15.59 -8.90 2.65
N GLU A 354 -15.46 -7.90 1.78
CA GLU A 354 -16.44 -7.59 0.73
C GLU A 354 -16.72 -8.82 -0.15
N THR A 355 -15.66 -9.52 -0.58
CA THR A 355 -15.78 -10.72 -1.41
C THR A 355 -16.44 -11.87 -0.67
N LEU A 356 -16.10 -12.10 0.61
CA LEU A 356 -16.71 -13.16 1.42
C LEU A 356 -18.22 -12.92 1.64
N SER A 357 -18.62 -11.67 1.88
CA SER A 357 -20.04 -11.30 1.95
C SER A 357 -20.77 -11.60 0.64
N ALA A 358 -20.19 -11.20 -0.50
CA ALA A 358 -20.78 -11.47 -1.82
C ALA A 358 -20.87 -12.97 -2.13
N ILE A 359 -19.90 -13.78 -1.71
CA ILE A 359 -19.94 -15.25 -1.83
C ILE A 359 -21.10 -15.83 -1.01
N GLY A 360 -21.32 -15.31 0.19
CA GLY A 360 -22.43 -15.71 1.08
C GLY A 360 -23.79 -15.36 0.49
N GLU A 361 -23.97 -14.13 0.00
CA GLU A 361 -25.21 -13.67 -0.64
C GLU A 361 -25.58 -14.49 -1.89
N LEU A 362 -24.58 -14.95 -2.64
CA LEU A 362 -24.76 -15.81 -3.82
C LEU A 362 -24.95 -17.30 -3.48
N GLY A 363 -24.95 -17.67 -2.19
CA GLY A 363 -25.09 -19.06 -1.74
C GLY A 363 -24.00 -20.00 -2.29
N GLN A 364 -22.81 -19.47 -2.59
CA GLN A 364 -21.73 -20.25 -3.21
C GLN A 364 -20.91 -21.07 -2.21
N LEU A 365 -21.05 -20.76 -0.92
CA LEU A 365 -20.57 -21.57 0.20
C LEU A 365 -21.77 -21.86 1.10
N THR A 366 -21.86 -23.11 1.57
CA THR A 366 -22.83 -23.49 2.59
C THR A 366 -22.53 -22.72 3.87
N GLN A 367 -23.55 -22.13 4.48
CA GLN A 367 -23.41 -21.66 5.85
C GLN A 367 -23.18 -22.88 6.76
N PRO A 368 -22.31 -22.78 7.78
CA PRO A 368 -22.25 -23.81 8.80
C PRO A 368 -23.64 -24.02 9.40
N GLU A 369 -24.03 -25.28 9.62
CA GLU A 369 -25.22 -25.62 10.42
C GLU A 369 -25.12 -25.08 11.84
#